data_AF-A0A518GQQ3-F1
#
_entry.id   AF-A0A518GQQ3-F1
#
_cell.length_a   1.000
_cell.length_b   1.000
_cell.length_c   1.000
_cell.angle_alpha   90.00
_cell.angle_beta   90.00
_cell.angle_gamma   90.00
#
_symmetry.space_group_name_H-M   'P 1'
#
loop_
_entity.id
_entity.type
_entity.pdbx_description
1 polymer ?
#
loop_
_entity_poly.entity_id
_entity_poly.type
_entity_poly.pdbx_seq_one_letter_code
_entity_poly.pdbx_strand_id
1 'polypeptide(L)'
;MGSSHLEWLSGRAHSSTGNALRSVWRWLNCSLAMMWVLAICSLPLTAISQASETIALQETPGVPSTTQSDVQFESSSDVVTPSAEMATPPANEAADNLLEDTASKLFSEKRFWSLILVLAVCFSVLICTFRARMGAKVYVRPIAGLKAIEEAVGRATEMGRPVLFVPGIMDLNELQTVAGLSVLSSVAKESAAYENNVHVPTARSLVMTAAREVVQAACIEAGKPDVYNDDSVRYITDEQFAYVAEVCGWTQREKPAACFYMGQFFAESLLLAENGNSVGAIQIAGTAESSQLPFFVASCDYTLLGEELFAASAYLSGEPQQLGSLQGQDLGKALAVTLLLAGCLLITLVQFEGLGPYPQIAYDVLYHQILGRD
;
A
#
# COMPACT_ATOMS: atom_id res chain seq x y z
N MET A 1 -28.21 -40.42 31.30
CA MET A 1 -26.80 -40.78 31.57
C MET A 1 -26.35 -41.73 30.48
N GLY A 2 -25.36 -41.30 29.68
CA GLY A 2 -24.59 -42.16 28.78
C GLY A 2 -25.07 -42.24 27.32
N SER A 3 -24.63 -41.32 26.46
CA SER A 3 -24.27 -41.58 25.04
C SER A 3 -23.84 -40.34 24.21
N SER A 4 -23.29 -39.27 24.80
CA SER A 4 -22.89 -38.07 24.01
C SER A 4 -21.41 -37.70 24.08
N HIS A 5 -20.55 -38.53 24.68
CA HIS A 5 -19.13 -38.21 24.90
C HIS A 5 -18.12 -38.95 24.01
N LEU A 6 -18.57 -39.77 23.04
CA LEU A 6 -17.68 -40.62 22.22
C LEU A 6 -17.56 -40.18 20.75
N GLU A 7 -18.37 -39.24 20.25
CA GLU A 7 -18.25 -38.73 18.87
C GLU A 7 -17.20 -37.62 18.72
N TRP A 8 -16.73 -37.03 19.82
CA TRP A 8 -15.73 -35.94 19.76
C TRP A 8 -14.27 -36.43 19.56
N LEU A 9 -14.02 -37.74 19.70
CA LEU A 9 -12.67 -38.31 19.60
C LEU A 9 -12.37 -39.03 18.27
N SER A 10 -13.37 -39.26 17.40
CA SER A 10 -13.16 -39.94 16.11
C SER A 10 -12.85 -39.00 14.94
N GLY A 11 -13.03 -37.69 15.09
CA GLY A 11 -12.81 -36.70 14.02
C GLY A 11 -11.35 -36.26 13.80
N ARG A 12 -10.39 -36.74 14.60
CA ARG A 12 -8.99 -36.25 14.56
C ARG A 12 -7.98 -37.18 13.86
N ALA A 13 -8.46 -38.21 13.17
CA ALA A 13 -7.61 -39.20 12.52
C ALA A 13 -7.78 -39.22 10.98
N HIS A 14 -7.60 -38.07 10.32
CA HIS A 14 -7.27 -38.07 8.88
C HIS A 14 -6.32 -36.91 8.52
N SER A 15 -5.25 -37.25 7.79
CA SER A 15 -4.25 -36.41 7.09
C SER A 15 -2.87 -36.10 7.73
N SER A 16 -2.37 -36.92 8.66
CA SER A 16 -1.00 -36.78 9.19
C SER A 16 0.13 -36.95 8.14
N THR A 17 -0.09 -37.66 7.03
CA THR A 17 0.93 -37.87 5.98
C THR A 17 1.03 -36.73 4.97
N GLY A 18 -0.05 -35.96 4.74
CA GLY A 18 -0.05 -34.83 3.80
C GLY A 18 0.61 -33.56 4.35
N ASN A 19 0.55 -33.36 5.67
CA ASN A 19 1.16 -32.20 6.33
C ASN A 19 2.69 -32.37 6.50
N ALA A 20 3.18 -33.60 6.67
CA ALA A 20 4.61 -33.87 6.74
C ALA A 20 5.31 -33.52 5.41
N LEU A 21 4.76 -33.94 4.27
CA LEU A 21 5.33 -33.58 2.95
C LEU A 21 5.28 -32.08 2.66
N ARG A 22 4.21 -31.36 3.05
CA ARG A 22 4.13 -29.90 2.90
C ARG A 22 5.12 -29.17 3.81
N SER A 23 5.36 -29.69 5.01
CA SER A 23 6.35 -29.12 5.94
C SER A 23 7.78 -29.29 5.43
N VAL A 24 8.11 -30.45 4.85
CA VAL A 24 9.42 -30.72 4.21
C VAL A 24 9.61 -29.85 2.97
N TRP A 25 8.56 -29.65 2.16
CA TRP A 25 8.61 -28.78 0.99
C TRP A 25 8.76 -27.29 1.36
N ARG A 26 8.12 -26.84 2.45
CA ARG A 26 8.33 -25.51 3.04
C ARG A 26 9.75 -25.33 3.59
N TRP A 27 10.29 -26.35 4.25
CA TRP A 27 11.67 -26.34 4.75
C TRP A 27 12.70 -26.27 3.62
N LEU A 28 12.53 -27.07 2.56
CA LEU A 28 13.41 -27.02 1.39
C LEU A 28 13.38 -25.66 0.69
N ASN A 29 12.21 -25.05 0.52
CA ASN A 29 12.10 -23.71 -0.08
C ASN A 29 12.68 -22.61 0.81
N CYS A 30 12.55 -22.71 2.14
CA CYS A 30 13.20 -21.77 3.06
C CYS A 30 14.73 -21.94 3.07
N SER A 31 15.25 -23.16 3.01
CA SER A 31 16.70 -23.41 2.93
C SER A 31 17.30 -22.93 1.61
N LEU A 32 16.59 -23.11 0.49
CA LEU A 32 16.99 -22.56 -0.82
C LEU A 32 16.96 -21.03 -0.82
N ALA A 33 15.93 -20.40 -0.23
CA ALA A 33 15.88 -18.94 -0.09
C ALA A 33 17.01 -18.40 0.80
N MET A 34 17.35 -19.10 1.88
CA MET A 34 18.44 -18.69 2.79
C MET A 34 19.82 -18.86 2.14
N MET A 35 20.02 -19.88 1.29
CA MET A 35 21.22 -20.01 0.47
C MET A 35 21.35 -18.89 -0.57
N TRP A 36 20.23 -18.43 -1.15
CA TRP A 36 20.21 -17.28 -2.07
C TRP A 36 20.56 -15.97 -1.37
N VAL A 37 20.05 -15.73 -0.15
CA VAL A 37 20.39 -14.54 0.65
C VAL A 37 21.86 -14.54 1.06
N LEU A 38 22.40 -15.70 1.47
CA LEU A 38 23.82 -15.84 1.81
C LEU A 38 24.72 -15.64 0.58
N ALA A 39 24.32 -16.09 -0.61
CA ALA A 39 25.05 -15.86 -1.86
C ALA A 39 25.09 -14.36 -2.25
N ILE A 40 24.01 -13.63 -2.01
CA ILE A 40 23.93 -12.17 -2.23
C ILE A 40 24.79 -11.40 -1.21
N CYS A 41 24.86 -11.86 0.04
CA CYS A 41 25.72 -11.26 1.08
C CYS A 41 27.22 -11.56 0.93
N SER A 42 27.61 -12.55 0.12
CA SER A 42 29.02 -12.88 -0.15
C SER A 42 29.67 -12.10 -1.31
N LEU A 43 28.96 -11.14 -1.90
CA LEU A 43 29.56 -10.20 -2.86
C LEU A 43 30.49 -9.21 -2.11
N PRO A 44 31.72 -8.96 -2.61
CA PRO A 44 32.70 -8.15 -1.88
C PRO A 44 32.20 -6.72 -1.66
N LEU A 45 32.23 -6.28 -0.39
CA LEU A 45 31.82 -4.95 0.12
C LEU A 45 32.52 -3.74 -0.55
N THR A 46 33.46 -3.97 -1.46
CA THR A 46 34.21 -2.92 -2.16
C THR A 46 33.35 -2.12 -3.14
N ALA A 47 32.22 -2.67 -3.61
CA ALA A 47 31.34 -1.99 -4.56
C ALA A 47 30.43 -0.91 -3.93
N ILE A 48 30.17 -0.96 -2.62
CA ILE A 48 29.29 0.01 -1.93
C ILE A 48 30.09 1.25 -1.49
N SER A 49 31.39 1.10 -1.22
CA SER A 49 32.25 2.22 -0.77
C SER A 49 32.44 3.30 -1.84
N GLN A 50 32.50 2.94 -3.13
CA GLN A 50 32.73 3.90 -4.21
C GLN A 50 31.48 4.75 -4.53
N ALA A 51 30.28 4.27 -4.21
CA ALA A 51 29.04 5.05 -4.39
C ALA A 51 28.90 6.18 -3.35
N SER A 52 29.51 6.02 -2.17
CA SER A 52 29.42 7.01 -1.07
C SER A 52 30.32 8.23 -1.27
N GLU A 53 31.50 8.08 -1.88
CA GLU A 53 32.43 9.21 -2.10
C GLU A 53 31.93 10.18 -3.18
N THR A 54 31.14 9.70 -4.15
CA THR A 54 30.64 10.53 -5.26
C THR A 54 29.48 11.44 -4.85
N ILE A 55 28.80 11.15 -3.74
CA ILE A 55 27.64 11.92 -3.24
C ILE A 55 28.09 13.07 -2.31
N ALA A 56 29.31 13.03 -1.76
CA ALA A 56 29.80 14.06 -0.83
C ALA A 56 30.32 15.36 -1.49
N LEU A 57 30.32 15.47 -2.84
CA LEU A 57 30.85 16.63 -3.57
C LEU A 57 29.77 17.51 -4.26
N GLN A 58 28.52 17.43 -3.81
CA GLN A 58 27.47 18.39 -4.19
C GLN A 58 26.74 18.92 -2.96
N GLU A 59 27.47 19.65 -2.11
CA GLU A 59 26.83 20.62 -1.21
C GLU A 59 26.67 21.98 -1.92
N THR A 60 25.52 22.57 -1.66
CA THR A 60 24.90 23.78 -2.21
C THR A 60 25.75 25.05 -2.08
N PRO A 61 25.69 26.02 -3.03
CA PRO A 61 26.32 27.32 -2.83
C PRO A 61 25.61 28.11 -1.72
N GLY A 62 26.40 28.58 -0.76
CA GLY A 62 25.96 29.21 0.48
C GLY A 62 25.21 30.53 0.33
N VAL A 63 24.22 30.72 1.20
CA VAL A 63 23.59 32.00 1.53
C VAL A 63 24.56 32.77 2.44
N PRO A 64 24.98 34.01 2.12
CA PRO A 64 25.89 34.75 2.98
C PRO A 64 25.12 35.42 4.12
N SER A 65 25.39 35.01 5.36
CA SER A 65 25.10 35.79 6.56
C SER A 65 26.34 36.61 6.93
N THR A 66 26.30 37.93 6.71
CA THR A 66 27.28 38.82 7.34
C THR A 66 26.60 40.07 7.90
N THR A 67 26.61 40.10 9.22
CA THR A 67 26.34 41.22 10.12
C THR A 67 27.29 42.39 9.85
N GLN A 68 26.76 43.60 9.98
CA GLN A 68 27.49 44.88 10.02
C GLN A 68 28.73 44.84 10.94
N SER A 69 29.89 45.21 10.41
CA SER A 69 30.82 46.14 11.06
C SER A 69 31.91 46.60 10.08
N ASP A 70 32.08 47.92 10.07
CA ASP A 70 33.29 48.69 9.77
C ASP A 70 33.65 49.09 8.33
N VAL A 71 33.62 50.41 8.18
CA VAL A 71 34.04 51.28 7.09
C VAL A 71 35.57 51.43 7.12
N GLN A 72 36.25 51.31 5.97
CA GLN A 72 37.37 52.21 5.66
C GLN A 72 37.72 52.30 4.17
N PHE A 73 38.11 53.52 3.80
CA PHE A 73 38.42 54.12 2.50
C PHE A 73 39.86 53.80 2.05
N GLU A 74 40.10 53.70 0.72
CA GLU A 74 41.26 54.19 -0.07
C GLU A 74 41.40 53.35 -1.37
N SER A 75 41.18 53.89 -2.59
CA SER A 75 42.00 54.78 -3.45
C SER A 75 42.89 54.04 -4.46
N SER A 76 42.93 54.55 -5.70
CA SER A 76 43.80 54.20 -6.85
C SER A 76 43.32 53.01 -7.70
N SER A 77 42.61 53.26 -8.80
CA SER A 77 43.11 53.60 -10.15
C SER A 77 43.71 52.39 -10.87
N ASP A 78 42.98 51.86 -11.86
CA ASP A 78 43.52 51.68 -13.20
C ASP A 78 42.39 51.45 -14.20
N VAL A 79 42.28 52.40 -15.13
CA VAL A 79 41.47 52.34 -16.33
C VAL A 79 42.27 51.60 -17.38
N VAL A 80 41.80 50.43 -17.80
CA VAL A 80 42.16 49.84 -19.09
C VAL A 80 40.88 49.33 -19.75
N THR A 81 40.38 50.08 -20.73
CA THR A 81 39.62 49.51 -21.83
C THR A 81 40.60 49.22 -22.97
N PRO A 82 40.40 48.11 -23.69
CA PRO A 82 40.13 48.32 -25.11
C PRO A 82 38.96 47.47 -25.61
N SER A 83 38.27 48.08 -26.56
CA SER A 83 37.19 47.60 -27.37
C SER A 83 37.44 46.22 -28.00
N ALA A 84 36.43 45.37 -27.98
CA ALA A 84 36.16 44.41 -29.04
C ALA A 84 34.64 44.19 -29.10
N GLU A 85 34.05 44.54 -30.23
CA GLU A 85 32.69 44.12 -30.60
C GLU A 85 32.58 42.60 -30.48
N MET A 86 31.72 42.12 -29.58
CA MET A 86 31.22 40.76 -29.63
C MET A 86 29.70 40.88 -29.77
N ALA A 87 29.24 40.62 -30.99
CA ALA A 87 27.82 40.60 -31.32
C ALA A 87 27.08 39.66 -30.35
N THR A 88 26.16 40.23 -29.57
CA THR A 88 25.19 39.47 -28.80
C THR A 88 24.30 38.70 -29.77
N PRO A 89 24.16 37.36 -29.66
CA PRO A 89 23.15 36.65 -30.42
C PRO A 89 21.76 37.17 -30.02
N PRO A 90 20.82 37.32 -30.96
CA PRO A 90 19.51 37.86 -30.67
C PRO A 90 18.77 36.98 -29.66
N ALA A 91 18.05 37.61 -28.73
CA ALA A 91 17.35 36.96 -27.61
C ALA A 91 16.30 35.90 -28.04
N ASN A 92 15.98 35.80 -29.33
CA ASN A 92 15.11 34.74 -29.87
C ASN A 92 15.84 33.39 -29.96
N GLU A 93 17.13 33.35 -30.32
CA GLU A 93 17.90 32.11 -30.39
C GLU A 93 18.09 31.48 -29.00
N ALA A 94 18.34 32.29 -27.97
CA ALA A 94 18.50 31.77 -26.61
C ALA A 94 17.19 31.19 -26.04
N ALA A 95 16.04 31.77 -26.40
CA ALA A 95 14.73 31.28 -25.99
C ALA A 95 14.32 30.01 -26.77
N ASP A 96 14.58 29.98 -28.08
CA ASP A 96 14.33 28.79 -28.92
C ASP A 96 15.20 27.61 -28.48
N ASN A 97 16.48 27.84 -28.17
CA ASN A 97 17.39 26.80 -27.66
C ASN A 97 16.96 26.24 -26.28
N LEU A 98 16.35 27.05 -25.41
CA LEU A 98 15.82 26.58 -24.11
C LEU A 98 14.54 25.76 -24.28
N LEU A 99 13.67 26.13 -25.22
CA LEU A 99 12.48 25.34 -25.54
C LEU A 99 12.85 24.02 -26.24
N GLU A 100 13.86 24.05 -27.10
CA GLU A 100 14.39 22.86 -27.80
C GLU A 100 15.17 21.93 -26.84
N ASP A 101 15.93 22.47 -25.88
CA ASP A 101 16.58 21.71 -24.80
C ASP A 101 15.55 21.10 -23.82
N THR A 102 14.44 21.80 -23.55
CA THR A 102 13.34 21.25 -22.74
C THR A 102 12.58 20.15 -23.49
N ALA A 103 12.29 20.35 -24.78
CA ALA A 103 11.62 19.36 -25.63
C ALA A 103 12.47 18.10 -25.85
N SER A 104 13.77 18.25 -26.08
CA SER A 104 14.72 17.13 -26.19
C SER A 104 14.96 16.41 -24.85
N LYS A 105 14.91 17.12 -23.71
CA LYS A 105 14.90 16.49 -22.38
C LYS A 105 13.60 15.76 -22.06
N LEU A 106 12.46 16.25 -22.54
CA LEU A 106 11.16 15.59 -22.40
C LEU A 106 11.09 14.28 -23.19
N PHE A 107 11.72 14.24 -24.37
CA PHE A 107 11.89 13.05 -25.20
C PHE A 107 13.34 12.53 -25.19
N SER A 108 13.85 12.17 -24.01
CA SER A 108 15.07 11.35 -23.95
C SER A 108 14.78 9.96 -24.52
N GLU A 109 15.48 9.56 -25.59
CA GLU A 109 15.41 8.21 -26.18
C GLU A 109 15.55 7.09 -25.13
N LYS A 110 16.30 7.36 -24.06
CA LYS A 110 16.52 6.48 -22.90
C LYS A 110 15.26 6.16 -22.08
N ARG A 111 14.16 6.90 -22.25
CA ARG A 111 12.88 6.69 -21.53
C ARG A 111 11.80 6.08 -22.41
N PHE A 112 12.11 5.78 -23.68
CA PHE A 112 11.14 5.25 -24.64
C PHE A 112 10.54 3.92 -24.20
N TRP A 113 11.36 3.00 -23.68
CA TRP A 113 10.87 1.71 -23.18
C TRP A 113 10.05 1.82 -21.90
N SER A 114 10.43 2.71 -20.99
CA SER A 114 9.65 3.02 -19.80
C SER A 114 8.27 3.59 -20.18
N LEU A 115 8.20 4.43 -21.22
CA LEU A 115 6.95 4.95 -21.76
C LEU A 115 6.09 3.83 -22.34
N ILE A 116 6.66 2.91 -23.12
CA ILE A 116 5.93 1.75 -23.65
C ILE A 116 5.35 0.91 -22.52
N LEU A 117 6.12 0.65 -21.46
CA LEU A 117 5.64 -0.12 -20.32
C LEU A 117 4.46 0.57 -19.62
N VAL A 118 4.56 1.88 -19.38
CA VAL A 118 3.47 2.68 -18.79
C VAL A 118 2.22 2.64 -19.69
N LEU A 119 2.40 2.84 -21.00
CA LEU A 119 1.29 2.76 -21.96
C LEU A 119 0.65 1.36 -21.99
N ALA A 120 1.45 0.29 -21.91
CA ALA A 120 0.95 -1.08 -21.84
C ALA A 120 0.10 -1.32 -20.58
N VAL A 121 0.55 -0.84 -19.42
CA VAL A 121 -0.22 -0.90 -18.17
C VAL A 121 -1.50 -0.09 -18.27
N CYS A 122 -1.43 1.17 -18.74
CA CYS A 122 -2.61 2.02 -18.96
C CYS A 122 -3.62 1.36 -19.91
N PHE A 123 -3.15 0.81 -21.03
CA PHE A 123 -4.01 0.14 -22.00
C PHE A 123 -4.64 -1.12 -21.43
N SER A 124 -3.91 -1.88 -20.59
CA SER A 124 -4.46 -3.05 -19.90
C SER A 124 -5.64 -2.67 -18.99
N VAL A 125 -5.52 -1.57 -18.24
CA VAL A 125 -6.59 -1.04 -17.38
C VAL A 125 -7.79 -0.59 -18.21
N LEU A 126 -7.56 0.16 -19.29
CA LEU A 126 -8.63 0.64 -20.16
C LEU A 126 -9.39 -0.51 -20.85
N ILE A 127 -8.68 -1.50 -21.39
CA ILE A 127 -9.32 -2.67 -22.02
C ILE A 127 -10.16 -3.43 -20.99
N CYS A 128 -9.60 -3.74 -19.82
CA CYS A 128 -10.33 -4.52 -18.81
C CYS A 128 -11.55 -3.76 -18.30
N THR A 129 -11.42 -2.45 -18.06
CA THR A 129 -12.54 -1.57 -17.66
C THR A 129 -13.62 -1.53 -18.73
N PHE A 130 -13.25 -1.37 -20.01
CA PHE A 130 -14.22 -1.32 -21.10
C PHE A 130 -14.93 -2.66 -21.29
N ARG A 131 -14.19 -3.77 -21.23
CA ARG A 131 -14.76 -5.13 -21.29
C ARG A 131 -15.74 -5.37 -20.14
N ALA A 132 -15.40 -4.94 -18.93
CA ALA A 132 -16.26 -5.07 -17.77
C ALA A 132 -17.55 -4.24 -17.92
N ARG A 133 -17.44 -3.00 -18.43
CA ARG A 133 -18.61 -2.17 -18.78
C ARG A 133 -19.52 -2.81 -19.83
N MET A 134 -18.96 -3.58 -20.76
CA MET A 134 -19.73 -4.33 -21.78
C MET A 134 -20.40 -5.60 -21.23
N GLY A 135 -20.36 -5.85 -19.92
CA GLY A 135 -21.00 -7.01 -19.29
C GLY A 135 -20.15 -8.28 -19.33
N ALA A 136 -18.86 -8.19 -19.65
CA ALA A 136 -17.97 -9.33 -19.46
C ALA A 136 -17.87 -9.68 -17.98
N LYS A 137 -17.97 -10.98 -17.66
CA LYS A 137 -17.78 -11.46 -16.29
C LYS A 137 -16.35 -11.21 -15.85
N VAL A 138 -16.14 -10.27 -14.94
CA VAL A 138 -14.85 -10.02 -14.31
C VAL A 138 -14.70 -10.96 -13.13
N TYR A 139 -13.67 -11.82 -13.16
CA TYR A 139 -13.30 -12.62 -12.00
C TYR A 139 -12.31 -11.81 -11.15
N VAL A 140 -12.68 -11.55 -9.90
CA VAL A 140 -11.79 -10.96 -8.88
C VAL A 140 -11.50 -12.01 -7.82
N ARG A 141 -10.23 -12.11 -7.39
CA ARG A 141 -9.82 -13.02 -6.32
C ARG A 141 -10.62 -12.68 -5.06
N PRO A 142 -11.22 -13.67 -4.39
CA PRO A 142 -11.92 -13.41 -3.14
C PRO A 142 -10.94 -12.94 -2.06
N ILE A 143 -11.28 -11.83 -1.40
CA ILE A 143 -10.50 -11.27 -0.29
C ILE A 143 -11.08 -11.81 1.01
N ALA A 144 -10.28 -12.57 1.77
CA ALA A 144 -10.74 -13.29 2.96
C ALA A 144 -11.32 -12.34 4.03
N GLY A 145 -10.64 -11.23 4.30
CA GLY A 145 -11.10 -10.24 5.28
C GLY A 145 -12.45 -9.61 4.95
N LEU A 146 -12.74 -9.36 3.66
CA LEU A 146 -14.03 -8.79 3.25
C LEU A 146 -15.17 -9.81 3.33
N LYS A 147 -14.89 -11.09 3.03
CA LYS A 147 -15.87 -12.16 3.18
C LYS A 147 -16.23 -12.44 4.65
N ALA A 148 -15.29 -12.19 5.55
CA ALA A 148 -15.51 -12.39 6.98
C ALA A 148 -16.35 -11.28 7.65
N ILE A 149 -16.68 -10.18 6.93
CA ILE A 149 -17.48 -9.07 7.50
C ILE A 149 -18.85 -9.56 7.96
N GLU A 150 -19.59 -10.26 7.08
CA GLU A 150 -20.94 -10.75 7.38
C GLU A 150 -20.93 -11.72 8.56
N GLU A 151 -19.97 -12.66 8.59
CA GLU A 151 -19.80 -13.61 9.70
C GLU A 151 -19.45 -12.89 11.01
N ALA A 152 -18.53 -11.91 10.96
CA ALA A 152 -18.10 -11.16 12.14
C ALA A 152 -19.25 -10.35 12.74
N VAL A 153 -20.03 -9.65 11.90
CA VAL A 153 -21.20 -8.88 12.34
C VAL A 153 -22.31 -9.80 12.83
N GLY A 154 -22.63 -10.86 12.09
CA GLY A 154 -23.64 -11.84 12.48
C GLY A 154 -23.34 -12.46 13.84
N ARG A 155 -22.09 -12.85 14.07
CA ARG A 155 -21.64 -13.36 15.37
C ARG A 155 -21.74 -12.32 16.49
N ALA A 156 -21.45 -11.05 16.19
CA ALA A 156 -21.61 -9.99 17.18
C ALA A 156 -23.08 -9.81 17.58
N THR A 157 -23.99 -9.89 16.61
CA THR A 157 -25.44 -9.87 16.82
C THR A 157 -25.91 -11.06 17.65
N GLU A 158 -25.46 -12.28 17.32
CA GLU A 158 -25.80 -13.49 18.07
C GLU A 158 -25.35 -13.46 19.53
N MET A 159 -24.21 -12.80 19.81
CA MET A 159 -23.71 -12.60 21.16
C MET A 159 -24.35 -11.41 21.89
N GLY A 160 -25.15 -10.59 21.22
CA GLY A 160 -25.69 -9.35 21.77
C GLY A 160 -24.61 -8.35 22.18
N ARG A 161 -23.46 -8.36 21.48
CA ARG A 161 -22.29 -7.53 21.78
C ARG A 161 -22.04 -6.57 20.60
N PRO A 162 -21.58 -5.33 20.85
CA PRO A 162 -21.42 -4.34 19.81
C PRO A 162 -20.28 -4.68 18.84
N VAL A 163 -20.29 -4.00 17.70
CA VAL A 163 -19.19 -3.98 16.72
C VAL A 163 -18.35 -2.73 16.96
N LEU A 164 -17.02 -2.87 16.99
CA LEU A 164 -16.09 -1.73 17.00
C LEU A 164 -15.53 -1.53 15.60
N PHE A 165 -15.56 -0.30 15.08
CA PHE A 165 -14.89 0.05 13.83
C PHE A 165 -13.98 1.27 14.02
N VAL A 166 -12.70 1.13 13.70
CA VAL A 166 -11.70 2.19 13.84
C VAL A 166 -11.19 2.60 12.45
N PRO A 167 -11.52 3.82 11.96
CA PRO A 167 -11.16 4.30 10.63
C PRO A 167 -9.73 4.92 10.58
N GLY A 168 -8.73 4.24 11.15
CA GLY A 168 -7.36 4.78 11.28
C GLY A 168 -7.25 5.98 12.23
N ILE A 169 -6.05 6.56 12.32
CA ILE A 169 -5.78 7.77 13.15
C ILE A 169 -5.56 9.05 12.33
N MET A 170 -5.43 8.92 11.01
CA MET A 170 -5.12 10.01 10.09
C MET A 170 -6.39 10.72 9.60
N ASP A 171 -6.24 11.89 8.99
CA ASP A 171 -7.36 12.67 8.47
C ASP A 171 -7.79 12.18 7.06
N LEU A 172 -8.80 12.83 6.48
CA LEU A 172 -9.34 12.52 5.15
C LEU A 172 -8.37 12.83 3.99
N ASN A 173 -7.26 13.51 4.27
CA ASN A 173 -6.18 13.69 3.29
C ASN A 173 -5.41 12.39 3.02
N GLU A 174 -5.53 11.41 3.92
CA GLU A 174 -4.91 10.10 3.76
C GLU A 174 -5.84 9.15 3.02
N LEU A 175 -5.34 8.55 1.94
CA LEU A 175 -6.11 7.66 1.07
C LEU A 175 -6.62 6.42 1.82
N GLN A 176 -5.85 5.94 2.79
CA GLN A 176 -6.22 4.79 3.61
C GLN A 176 -7.46 5.07 4.48
N THR A 177 -7.59 6.29 5.01
CA THR A 177 -8.76 6.69 5.81
C THR A 177 -10.03 6.67 4.96
N VAL A 178 -9.94 7.21 3.74
CA VAL A 178 -11.06 7.22 2.79
C VAL A 178 -11.44 5.78 2.36
N ALA A 179 -10.45 4.92 2.12
CA ALA A 179 -10.68 3.51 1.87
C ALA A 179 -11.33 2.82 3.08
N GLY A 180 -10.90 3.14 4.30
CA GLY A 180 -11.49 2.65 5.54
C GLY A 180 -12.96 3.06 5.68
N LEU A 181 -13.32 4.31 5.39
CA LEU A 181 -14.72 4.75 5.37
C LEU A 181 -15.57 4.01 4.32
N SER A 182 -14.97 3.61 3.20
CA SER A 182 -15.67 2.77 2.22
C SER A 182 -16.01 1.39 2.78
N VAL A 183 -15.12 0.79 3.57
CA VAL A 183 -15.40 -0.47 4.28
C VAL A 183 -16.42 -0.27 5.41
N LEU A 184 -16.36 0.87 6.11
CA LEU A 184 -17.33 1.24 7.15
C LEU A 184 -18.75 1.21 6.61
N SER A 185 -18.98 1.69 5.37
CA SER A 185 -20.30 1.64 4.74
C SER A 185 -20.90 0.23 4.74
N SER A 186 -20.11 -0.77 4.34
CA SER A 186 -20.57 -2.17 4.33
C SER A 186 -20.73 -2.74 5.74
N VAL A 187 -19.81 -2.46 6.67
CA VAL A 187 -19.95 -2.92 8.07
C VAL A 187 -21.18 -2.31 8.73
N ALA A 188 -21.42 -1.02 8.52
CA ALA A 188 -22.58 -0.30 9.06
C ALA A 188 -23.89 -0.79 8.44
N LYS A 189 -23.91 -1.07 7.13
CA LYS A 189 -25.08 -1.62 6.43
C LYS A 189 -25.46 -2.99 6.97
N GLU A 190 -24.49 -3.90 7.12
CA GLU A 190 -24.71 -5.23 7.71
C GLU A 190 -25.14 -5.12 9.19
N SER A 191 -24.47 -4.26 9.97
CA SER A 191 -24.82 -4.04 11.38
C SER A 191 -26.25 -3.50 11.52
N ALA A 192 -26.65 -2.56 10.67
CA ALA A 192 -28.00 -2.03 10.63
C ALA A 192 -29.02 -3.11 10.23
N ALA A 193 -28.74 -3.93 9.21
CA ALA A 193 -29.61 -5.03 8.81
C ALA A 193 -29.91 -5.99 9.97
N TYR A 194 -28.88 -6.29 10.77
CA TYR A 194 -28.98 -7.13 11.97
C TYR A 194 -29.40 -6.39 13.25
N GLU A 195 -29.70 -5.08 13.20
CA GLU A 195 -30.01 -4.25 14.38
C GLU A 195 -28.93 -4.29 15.47
N ASN A 196 -27.67 -4.42 15.07
CA ASN A 196 -26.52 -4.38 15.97
C ASN A 196 -25.89 -2.98 16.00
N ASN A 197 -25.41 -2.59 17.18
CA ASN A 197 -24.77 -1.29 17.38
C ASN A 197 -23.33 -1.31 16.87
N VAL A 198 -23.00 -0.37 15.99
CA VAL A 198 -21.62 -0.11 15.53
C VAL A 198 -21.06 1.10 16.26
N HIS A 199 -19.96 0.93 16.99
CA HIS A 199 -19.24 2.02 17.63
C HIS A 199 -18.05 2.43 16.77
N VAL A 200 -17.99 3.71 16.39
CA VAL A 200 -16.96 4.28 15.53
C VAL A 200 -16.27 5.45 16.25
N PRO A 201 -15.29 5.17 17.13
CA PRO A 201 -14.43 6.22 17.67
C PRO A 201 -13.55 6.79 16.54
N THR A 202 -13.32 8.10 16.57
CA THR A 202 -12.50 8.80 15.57
C THR A 202 -11.53 9.76 16.25
N ALA A 203 -10.32 9.85 15.71
CA ALA A 203 -9.28 10.77 16.20
C ALA A 203 -9.32 12.15 15.54
N ARG A 204 -10.12 12.32 14.47
CA ARG A 204 -10.18 13.54 13.66
C ARG A 204 -11.63 13.96 13.45
N SER A 205 -11.92 15.25 13.63
CA SER A 205 -13.29 15.78 13.53
C SER A 205 -13.89 15.70 12.13
N LEU A 206 -13.08 15.86 11.08
CA LEU A 206 -13.56 15.71 9.69
C LEU A 206 -13.90 14.25 9.40
N VAL A 207 -13.09 13.32 9.88
CA VAL A 207 -13.36 11.88 9.79
C VAL A 207 -14.63 11.51 10.55
N MET A 208 -14.88 12.10 11.73
CA MET A 208 -16.15 11.93 12.46
C MET A 208 -17.36 12.33 11.61
N THR A 209 -17.32 13.52 11.00
CA THR A 209 -18.43 14.01 10.17
C THR A 209 -18.67 13.09 8.97
N ALA A 210 -17.62 12.71 8.25
CA ALA A 210 -17.73 11.80 7.12
C ALA A 210 -18.22 10.40 7.54
N ALA A 211 -17.73 9.88 8.67
CA ALA A 211 -18.17 8.59 9.20
C ALA A 211 -19.65 8.61 9.60
N ARG A 212 -20.17 9.72 10.17
CA ARG A 212 -21.60 9.86 10.46
C ARG A 212 -22.45 9.80 9.19
N GLU A 213 -22.05 10.53 8.15
CA GLU A 213 -22.74 10.51 6.85
C GLU A 213 -22.74 9.10 6.26
N VAL A 214 -21.61 8.39 6.32
CA VAL A 214 -21.49 7.00 5.85
C VAL A 214 -22.41 6.06 6.63
N VAL A 215 -22.38 6.10 7.97
CA VAL A 215 -23.21 5.23 8.81
C VAL A 215 -24.69 5.55 8.60
N GLN A 216 -25.07 6.82 8.51
CA GLN A 216 -26.44 7.24 8.26
C GLN A 216 -26.94 6.75 6.89
N ALA A 217 -26.14 6.94 5.83
CA ALA A 217 -26.47 6.47 4.49
C ALA A 217 -26.60 4.94 4.46
N ALA A 218 -25.71 4.21 5.15
CA ALA A 218 -25.77 2.76 5.25
C ALA A 218 -27.03 2.26 5.97
N CYS A 219 -27.46 2.93 7.05
CA CYS A 219 -28.73 2.63 7.73
C CYS A 219 -29.95 2.87 6.82
N ILE A 220 -29.95 3.95 6.03
CA ILE A 220 -30.99 4.24 5.04
C ILE A 220 -31.02 3.16 3.96
N GLU A 221 -29.86 2.76 3.44
CA GLU A 221 -29.73 1.73 2.41
C GLU A 221 -30.18 0.35 2.92
N ALA A 222 -29.93 0.05 4.19
CA ALA A 222 -30.44 -1.15 4.87
C ALA A 222 -31.96 -1.11 5.14
N GLY A 223 -32.63 0.03 4.87
CA GLY A 223 -34.06 0.20 5.12
C GLY A 223 -34.42 0.42 6.59
N LYS A 224 -33.44 0.73 7.45
CA LYS A 224 -33.61 0.94 8.91
C LYS A 224 -33.03 2.29 9.36
N PRO A 225 -33.60 3.42 8.89
CA PRO A 225 -33.09 4.76 9.24
C PRO A 225 -33.25 5.10 10.74
N ASP A 226 -34.16 4.43 11.45
CA ASP A 226 -34.45 4.59 12.87
C ASP A 226 -33.40 3.97 13.79
N VAL A 227 -32.57 3.06 13.28
CA VAL A 227 -31.44 2.44 14.01
C VAL A 227 -30.26 3.41 14.13
N TYR A 228 -30.17 4.42 13.26
CA TYR A 228 -29.07 5.38 13.26
C TYR A 228 -29.06 6.22 14.56
N ASN A 229 -27.88 6.33 15.17
CA ASN A 229 -27.64 7.12 16.37
C ASN A 229 -26.39 7.98 16.19
N ASP A 230 -26.47 9.29 16.42
CA ASP A 230 -25.32 10.21 16.34
C ASP A 230 -24.18 9.86 17.32
N ASP A 231 -24.51 9.22 18.45
CA ASP A 231 -23.52 8.77 19.45
C ASP A 231 -22.79 7.48 19.03
N SER A 232 -23.22 6.83 17.94
CA SER A 232 -22.49 5.68 17.36
C SER A 232 -21.10 6.10 16.88
N VAL A 233 -20.97 7.31 16.33
CA VAL A 233 -19.73 7.90 15.81
C VAL A 233 -19.31 9.09 16.68
N ARG A 234 -18.16 8.97 17.35
CA ARG A 234 -17.68 10.01 18.29
C ARG A 234 -16.27 10.45 17.97
N TYR A 235 -16.06 11.76 18.02
CA TYR A 235 -14.73 12.33 18.14
C TYR A 235 -14.26 12.19 19.59
N ILE A 236 -13.05 11.65 19.77
CA ILE A 236 -12.48 11.42 21.09
C ILE A 236 -11.41 12.48 21.40
N THR A 237 -10.30 12.44 20.67
CA THR A 237 -9.16 13.35 20.80
C THR A 237 -8.22 13.13 19.61
N ASP A 238 -7.47 14.16 19.25
CA ASP A 238 -6.42 14.14 18.24
C ASP A 238 -5.06 13.65 18.77
N GLU A 239 -4.93 13.51 20.09
CA GLU A 239 -3.72 12.99 20.74
C GLU A 239 -3.69 11.45 20.66
N GLN A 240 -2.72 10.92 19.90
CA GLN A 240 -2.68 9.53 19.43
C GLN A 240 -2.87 8.50 20.56
N PHE A 241 -2.09 8.56 21.65
CA PHE A 241 -2.18 7.56 22.70
C PHE A 241 -3.34 7.80 23.67
N ALA A 242 -3.83 9.04 23.78
CA ALA A 242 -5.06 9.32 24.53
C ALA A 242 -6.28 8.73 23.81
N TYR A 243 -6.32 8.85 22.47
CA TYR A 243 -7.31 8.19 21.62
C TYR A 243 -7.30 6.68 21.82
N VAL A 244 -6.12 6.06 21.72
CA VAL A 244 -5.96 4.61 21.89
C VAL A 244 -6.34 4.15 23.29
N ALA A 245 -6.00 4.90 24.33
CA ALA A 245 -6.39 4.59 25.70
C ALA A 245 -7.91 4.60 25.89
N GLU A 246 -8.62 5.54 25.24
CA GLU A 246 -10.09 5.57 25.27
C GLU A 246 -10.68 4.36 24.56
N VAL A 247 -10.25 4.08 23.32
CA VAL A 247 -10.74 2.93 22.55
C VAL A 247 -10.46 1.63 23.27
N CYS A 248 -9.27 1.50 23.87
CA CYS A 248 -8.91 0.33 24.64
C CYS A 248 -9.77 0.17 25.90
N GLY A 249 -9.98 1.27 26.64
CA GLY A 249 -10.84 1.28 27.81
C GLY A 249 -12.30 0.97 27.46
N TRP A 250 -12.81 1.48 26.35
CA TRP A 250 -14.15 1.18 25.84
C TRP A 250 -14.27 -0.31 25.50
N THR A 251 -13.30 -0.85 24.76
CA THR A 251 -13.26 -2.26 24.37
C THR A 251 -13.31 -3.19 25.59
N GLN A 252 -12.62 -2.85 26.69
CA GLN A 252 -12.65 -3.68 27.91
C GLN A 252 -13.97 -3.62 28.68
N ARG A 253 -14.69 -2.49 28.60
CA ARG A 253 -15.99 -2.31 29.28
C ARG A 253 -17.13 -2.94 28.48
N GLU A 254 -17.24 -2.57 27.21
CA GLU A 254 -18.35 -2.98 26.34
C GLU A 254 -18.10 -4.35 25.72
N LYS A 255 -16.85 -4.79 25.65
CA LYS A 255 -16.44 -6.07 25.12
C LYS A 255 -17.07 -6.28 23.74
N PRO A 256 -16.65 -5.58 22.68
CA PRO A 256 -17.17 -5.85 21.34
C PRO A 256 -16.91 -7.31 20.95
N ALA A 257 -17.78 -7.88 20.12
CA ALA A 257 -17.60 -9.25 19.61
C ALA A 257 -16.85 -9.29 18.27
N ALA A 258 -16.80 -8.15 17.57
CA ALA A 258 -16.04 -7.93 16.35
C ALA A 258 -15.36 -6.56 16.39
N CYS A 259 -14.09 -6.51 15.99
CA CYS A 259 -13.29 -5.30 15.84
C CYS A 259 -12.78 -5.18 14.41
N PHE A 260 -13.01 -4.01 13.82
CA PHE A 260 -12.54 -3.66 12.50
C PHE A 260 -11.52 -2.52 12.60
N TYR A 261 -10.32 -2.72 12.08
CA TYR A 261 -9.26 -1.70 12.08
C TYR A 261 -8.88 -1.36 10.65
N MET A 262 -9.46 -0.29 10.08
CA MET A 262 -9.34 0.02 8.66
C MET A 262 -8.79 1.42 8.44
N GLY A 263 -7.55 1.53 7.95
CA GLY A 263 -6.94 2.82 7.65
C GLY A 263 -5.44 2.84 7.91
N GLN A 264 -4.92 4.04 8.14
CA GLN A 264 -3.53 4.22 8.52
C GLN A 264 -3.38 4.18 10.04
N PHE A 265 -2.43 3.36 10.48
CA PHE A 265 -2.05 3.16 11.87
C PHE A 265 -0.54 3.24 12.01
N PHE A 266 -0.07 3.39 13.25
CA PHE A 266 1.34 3.26 13.65
C PHE A 266 1.43 2.29 14.83
N ALA A 267 2.20 2.64 15.87
CA ALA A 267 2.47 1.79 17.04
C ALA A 267 1.20 1.33 17.79
N GLU A 268 0.09 2.04 17.64
CA GLU A 268 -1.19 1.68 18.23
C GLU A 268 -1.85 0.46 17.61
N SER A 269 -1.46 0.06 16.39
CA SER A 269 -1.98 -1.13 15.71
C SER A 269 -1.95 -2.36 16.62
N LEU A 270 -0.81 -2.63 17.25
CA LEU A 270 -0.64 -3.76 18.17
C LEU A 270 -1.41 -3.57 19.48
N LEU A 271 -1.48 -2.34 20.01
CA LEU A 271 -2.23 -2.05 21.23
C LEU A 271 -3.72 -2.31 21.05
N LEU A 272 -4.28 -1.83 19.95
CA LEU A 272 -5.69 -2.04 19.60
C LEU A 272 -5.98 -3.52 19.35
N ALA A 273 -5.12 -4.19 18.58
CA ALA A 273 -5.32 -5.60 18.22
C ALA A 273 -5.16 -6.56 19.40
N GLU A 274 -4.17 -6.37 20.27
CA GLU A 274 -4.03 -7.21 21.47
C GLU A 274 -5.20 -6.97 22.44
N ASN A 275 -5.68 -5.73 22.52
CA ASN A 275 -6.81 -5.41 23.37
C ASN A 275 -8.13 -6.02 22.85
N GLY A 276 -8.37 -6.01 21.53
CA GLY A 276 -9.48 -6.73 20.92
C GLY A 276 -9.40 -8.25 21.13
N ASN A 277 -8.19 -8.82 21.03
CA ASN A 277 -7.94 -10.24 21.32
C ASN A 277 -8.27 -10.58 22.78
N SER A 278 -7.92 -9.71 23.72
CA SER A 278 -8.16 -9.93 25.16
C SER A 278 -9.64 -10.07 25.53
N VAL A 279 -10.56 -9.50 24.75
CA VAL A 279 -12.02 -9.62 24.93
C VAL A 279 -12.65 -10.70 24.05
N GLY A 280 -11.84 -11.45 23.30
CA GLY A 280 -12.26 -12.51 22.39
C GLY A 280 -13.01 -12.01 21.15
N ALA A 281 -12.73 -10.78 20.70
CA ALA A 281 -13.34 -10.26 19.47
C ALA A 281 -12.69 -10.91 18.23
N ILE A 282 -13.48 -11.11 17.16
CA ILE A 282 -12.90 -11.37 15.83
C ILE A 282 -12.34 -10.07 15.32
N GLN A 283 -11.16 -10.13 14.73
CA GLN A 283 -10.44 -8.95 14.32
C GLN A 283 -10.17 -9.00 12.82
N ILE A 284 -10.66 -7.99 12.13
CA ILE A 284 -10.44 -7.79 10.70
C ILE A 284 -9.74 -6.44 10.54
N ALA A 285 -8.50 -6.47 10.11
CA ALA A 285 -7.68 -5.28 9.96
C ALA A 285 -7.36 -5.00 8.49
N GLY A 286 -6.99 -3.76 8.17
CA GLY A 286 -6.55 -3.36 6.84
C GLY A 286 -5.75 -2.07 6.88
N THR A 287 -4.55 -2.12 6.33
CA THR A 287 -3.64 -0.97 6.21
C THR A 287 -2.72 -1.14 5.00
N ALA A 288 -2.29 -0.02 4.43
CA ALA A 288 -1.22 0.04 3.42
C ALA A 288 0.13 0.44 4.01
N GLU A 289 0.18 0.67 5.32
CA GLU A 289 1.42 0.98 6.02
C GLU A 289 2.28 -0.27 6.20
N SER A 290 3.34 -0.38 5.39
CA SER A 290 4.23 -1.55 5.35
C SER A 290 4.88 -1.87 6.70
N SER A 291 5.11 -0.84 7.52
CA SER A 291 5.70 -0.97 8.86
C SER A 291 4.73 -1.59 9.89
N GLN A 292 3.41 -1.48 9.69
CA GLN A 292 2.40 -1.96 10.64
C GLN A 292 1.72 -3.27 10.22
N LEU A 293 1.76 -3.61 8.93
CA LEU A 293 1.21 -4.86 8.41
C LEU A 293 1.63 -6.10 9.22
N PRO A 294 2.90 -6.27 9.65
CA PRO A 294 3.29 -7.43 10.45
C PRO A 294 2.54 -7.55 11.78
N PHE A 295 2.18 -6.43 12.41
CA PHE A 295 1.46 -6.45 13.69
C PHE A 295 0.04 -6.98 13.50
N PHE A 296 -0.70 -6.47 12.51
CA PHE A 296 -2.05 -6.96 12.23
C PHE A 296 -2.05 -8.39 11.71
N VAL A 297 -1.10 -8.78 10.85
CA VAL A 297 -0.98 -10.17 10.37
C VAL A 297 -0.71 -11.14 11.52
N ALA A 298 0.02 -10.72 12.55
CA ALA A 298 0.33 -11.56 13.70
C ALA A 298 -0.77 -11.60 14.77
N SER A 299 -1.62 -10.56 14.86
CA SER A 299 -2.56 -10.37 15.98
C SER A 299 -4.04 -10.42 15.59
N CYS A 300 -4.39 -10.31 14.32
CA CYS A 300 -5.77 -10.34 13.82
C CYS A 300 -6.09 -11.65 13.07
N ASP A 301 -7.37 -12.01 13.02
CA ASP A 301 -7.83 -13.19 12.29
C ASP A 301 -7.72 -13.02 10.77
N TYR A 302 -8.02 -11.80 10.30
CA TYR A 302 -7.90 -11.43 8.89
C TYR A 302 -7.21 -10.07 8.75
N THR A 303 -6.35 -9.94 7.74
CA THR A 303 -5.69 -8.69 7.42
C THR A 303 -5.71 -8.42 5.92
N LEU A 304 -6.24 -7.26 5.54
CA LEU A 304 -6.18 -6.71 4.19
C LEU A 304 -4.80 -6.11 3.96
N LEU A 305 -4.08 -6.66 2.98
CA LEU A 305 -2.71 -6.26 2.70
C LEU A 305 -2.66 -5.13 1.67
N GLY A 306 -2.43 -3.90 2.11
CA GLY A 306 -2.18 -2.73 1.27
C GLY A 306 -3.20 -2.53 0.15
N GLU A 307 -2.91 -3.03 -1.04
CA GLU A 307 -3.80 -2.96 -2.20
C GLU A 307 -5.18 -3.57 -1.94
N GLU A 308 -5.30 -4.57 -1.06
CA GLU A 308 -6.59 -5.17 -0.72
C GLU A 308 -7.51 -4.17 0.02
N LEU A 309 -6.96 -3.23 0.80
CA LEU A 309 -7.73 -2.15 1.44
C LEU A 309 -8.29 -1.20 0.37
N PHE A 310 -7.48 -0.83 -0.62
CA PHE A 310 -7.92 0.06 -1.70
C PHE A 310 -8.87 -0.62 -2.68
N ALA A 311 -8.76 -1.94 -2.85
CA ALA A 311 -9.67 -2.75 -3.65
C ALA A 311 -11.02 -3.00 -2.96
N ALA A 312 -11.13 -2.74 -1.66
CA ALA A 312 -12.30 -3.12 -0.88
C ALA A 312 -13.59 -2.44 -1.36
N SER A 313 -13.54 -1.15 -1.71
CA SER A 313 -14.71 -0.42 -2.23
C SER A 313 -15.23 -1.02 -3.53
N ALA A 314 -14.33 -1.38 -4.46
CA ALA A 314 -14.68 -2.04 -5.72
C ALA A 314 -15.27 -3.43 -5.48
N TYR A 315 -14.69 -4.18 -4.54
CA TYR A 315 -15.13 -5.52 -4.21
C TYR A 315 -16.51 -5.54 -3.54
N LEU A 316 -16.75 -4.61 -2.60
CA LEU A 316 -17.99 -4.52 -1.82
C LEU A 316 -19.15 -3.90 -2.62
N SER A 317 -18.88 -2.90 -3.46
CA SER A 317 -19.91 -2.31 -4.34
C SER A 317 -20.30 -3.20 -5.52
N GLY A 318 -19.39 -4.08 -5.96
CA GLY A 318 -19.60 -4.92 -7.13
C GLY A 318 -19.71 -4.16 -8.45
N GLU A 319 -19.33 -2.87 -8.49
CA GLU A 319 -19.48 -2.05 -9.68
C GLU A 319 -18.57 -2.58 -10.81
N PRO A 320 -19.11 -2.97 -11.98
CA PRO A 320 -18.32 -3.60 -13.05
C PRO A 320 -17.12 -2.76 -13.50
N GLN A 321 -17.27 -1.44 -13.51
CA GLN A 321 -16.20 -0.52 -13.88
C GLN A 321 -15.02 -0.58 -12.89
N GLN A 322 -15.30 -0.60 -11.59
CA GLN A 322 -14.26 -0.64 -10.56
C GLN A 322 -13.61 -2.03 -10.49
N LEU A 323 -14.39 -3.10 -10.65
CA LEU A 323 -13.86 -4.46 -10.75
C LEU A 323 -12.95 -4.63 -11.98
N GLY A 324 -13.35 -4.04 -13.11
CA GLY A 324 -12.56 -4.08 -14.36
C GLY A 324 -11.24 -3.34 -14.26
N SER A 325 -11.19 -2.21 -13.53
CA SER A 325 -9.94 -1.47 -13.31
C SER A 325 -8.99 -2.26 -12.40
N LEU A 326 -9.50 -2.93 -11.37
CA LEU A 326 -8.73 -3.81 -10.50
C LEU A 326 -8.09 -4.97 -11.28
N GLN A 327 -8.87 -5.66 -12.13
CA GLN A 327 -8.36 -6.73 -12.99
C GLN A 327 -7.26 -6.24 -13.94
N GLY A 328 -7.43 -5.04 -14.52
CA GLY A 328 -6.43 -4.47 -15.41
C GLY A 328 -5.12 -4.13 -14.68
N GLN A 329 -5.21 -3.61 -13.45
CA GLN A 329 -4.02 -3.36 -12.62
C GLN A 329 -3.30 -4.67 -12.28
N ASP A 330 -4.03 -5.73 -11.93
CA ASP A 330 -3.45 -7.05 -11.65
C ASP A 330 -2.76 -7.64 -12.88
N LEU A 331 -3.34 -7.49 -14.07
CA LEU A 331 -2.73 -7.91 -15.32
C LEU A 331 -1.44 -7.13 -15.63
N GLY A 332 -1.46 -5.80 -15.43
CA GLY A 332 -0.28 -4.96 -15.60
C GLY A 332 0.85 -5.35 -14.64
N LYS A 333 0.52 -5.65 -13.38
CA LYS A 333 1.47 -6.16 -12.38
C LYS A 333 2.01 -7.54 -12.77
N ALA A 334 1.17 -8.47 -13.23
CA ALA A 334 1.59 -9.78 -13.68
C ALA A 334 2.58 -9.70 -14.85
N LEU A 335 2.33 -8.79 -15.81
CA LEU A 335 3.25 -8.50 -16.90
C LEU A 335 4.59 -7.96 -16.38
N ALA A 336 4.55 -6.97 -15.48
CA ALA A 336 5.75 -6.39 -14.89
C ALA A 336 6.60 -7.42 -14.13
N VAL A 337 5.96 -8.28 -13.31
CA VAL A 337 6.62 -9.37 -12.60
C VAL A 337 7.22 -10.39 -13.56
N THR A 338 6.52 -10.75 -14.63
CA THR A 338 7.02 -11.69 -15.63
C THR A 338 8.27 -11.15 -16.34
N LEU A 339 8.25 -9.87 -16.73
CA LEU A 339 9.40 -9.21 -17.35
C LEU A 339 10.58 -9.10 -16.39
N LEU A 340 10.32 -8.80 -15.11
CA LEU A 340 11.36 -8.75 -14.08
C LEU A 340 12.01 -10.13 -13.88
N LEU A 341 11.21 -11.19 -13.74
CA LEU A 341 11.72 -12.55 -13.60
C LEU A 341 12.50 -13.01 -14.83
N ALA A 342 12.02 -12.69 -16.03
CA ALA A 342 12.75 -12.98 -17.27
C ALA A 342 14.10 -12.26 -17.33
N GLY A 343 14.15 -10.98 -16.92
CA GLY A 343 15.38 -10.21 -16.82
C GLY A 343 16.36 -10.79 -15.81
N CYS A 344 15.89 -11.14 -14.60
CA CYS A 344 16.71 -11.79 -13.58
C CYS A 344 17.26 -13.14 -14.05
N LEU A 345 16.43 -13.95 -14.72
CA LEU A 345 16.84 -15.24 -15.27
C LEU A 345 17.90 -15.07 -16.36
N LEU A 346 17.72 -14.12 -17.28
CA LEU A 346 18.67 -13.85 -18.35
C LEU A 346 20.04 -13.45 -17.79
N ILE A 347 20.08 -12.53 -16.83
CA ILE A 347 21.32 -12.11 -16.14
C ILE A 347 21.97 -13.30 -15.44
N THR A 348 21.18 -14.16 -14.80
CA THR A 348 21.69 -15.35 -14.14
C THR A 348 22.30 -16.34 -15.15
N LEU A 349 21.65 -16.56 -16.30
CA LEU A 349 22.11 -17.48 -17.36
C LEU A 349 23.39 -16.99 -18.05
N VAL A 350 23.58 -15.68 -18.18
CA VAL A 350 24.82 -15.08 -18.69
C VAL A 350 26.04 -15.49 -17.86
N GLN A 351 25.89 -15.63 -16.54
CA GLN A 351 26.98 -16.01 -15.64
C GLN A 351 27.35 -17.51 -15.73
N PHE A 352 26.53 -18.33 -16.37
CA PHE A 352 26.83 -19.75 -16.57
C PHE A 352 27.64 -19.94 -17.87
N GLU A 353 28.96 -20.05 -17.72
CA GLU A 353 29.94 -20.23 -18.82
C GLU A 353 29.68 -21.44 -19.73
N GLY A 354 28.81 -22.39 -19.33
CA GLY A 354 28.48 -23.60 -20.08
C GLY A 354 27.35 -23.49 -21.12
N LEU A 355 26.66 -22.34 -21.23
CA LEU A 355 25.48 -22.18 -22.11
C LEU A 355 25.77 -21.58 -23.50
N GLY A 356 27.05 -21.35 -23.83
CA GLY A 356 27.44 -20.75 -25.13
C GLY A 356 27.14 -19.25 -25.22
N PRO A 357 27.26 -18.63 -26.41
CA PRO A 357 27.21 -17.16 -26.55
C PRO A 357 25.78 -16.58 -26.57
N TYR A 358 24.74 -17.41 -26.69
CA TYR A 358 23.37 -16.95 -26.89
C TYR A 358 22.79 -16.13 -25.74
N PRO A 359 23.00 -16.48 -24.45
CA PRO A 359 22.55 -15.64 -23.33
C PRO A 359 23.24 -14.28 -23.31
N GLN A 360 24.53 -14.24 -23.63
CA GLN A 360 25.32 -13.00 -23.70
C GLN A 360 24.82 -12.07 -24.81
N ILE A 361 24.59 -12.61 -26.02
CA ILE A 361 24.07 -11.82 -27.15
C ILE A 361 22.68 -11.26 -26.83
N ALA A 362 21.80 -12.07 -26.22
CA ALA A 362 20.48 -11.62 -25.81
C ALA A 362 20.53 -10.53 -24.73
N TYR A 363 21.45 -10.67 -23.76
CA TYR A 363 21.71 -9.64 -22.77
C TYR A 363 22.24 -8.36 -23.40
N ASP A 364 23.25 -8.42 -24.27
CA ASP A 364 23.86 -7.24 -24.90
C ASP A 364 22.83 -6.47 -25.74
N VAL A 365 21.98 -7.17 -26.51
CA VAL A 365 20.89 -6.56 -27.29
C VAL A 365 19.88 -5.86 -26.36
N LEU A 366 19.43 -6.55 -25.30
CA LEU A 366 18.47 -5.97 -24.35
C LEU A 366 19.08 -4.80 -23.57
N TYR A 367 20.34 -4.91 -23.15
CA TYR A 367 21.02 -3.90 -22.37
C TYR A 367 21.25 -2.63 -23.19
N HIS A 368 21.76 -2.75 -24.42
CA HIS A 368 22.02 -1.59 -25.26
C HIS A 368 20.73 -0.97 -25.83
N GLN A 369 19.73 -1.78 -26.23
CA GLN A 369 18.49 -1.23 -26.78
C GLN A 369 17.53 -0.69 -25.71
N ILE A 370 17.45 -1.31 -24.54
CA ILE A 370 16.44 -0.97 -23.52
C ILE A 370 16.98 -0.02 -22.44
N LEU A 371 18.20 -0.26 -21.94
CA LEU A 371 18.76 0.53 -20.84
C LEU A 371 19.62 1.71 -21.32
N GLY A 372 19.97 1.77 -22.62
CA GLY A 372 20.61 2.94 -23.23
C GLY A 372 21.92 3.37 -22.57
N ARG A 373 22.67 2.40 -22.01
CA ARG A 373 24.04 2.59 -21.52
C ARG A 373 24.98 2.13 -22.63
N ASP A 374 25.70 3.10 -23.19
CA ASP A 374 26.92 2.87 -23.96
C ASP A 374 28.09 2.55 -23.02
#